data_AF-A0A7Z0J858-F1
#
_entry.id   AF-A0A7Z0J858-F1
#
_cell.length_a   1.000
_cell.length_b   1.000
_cell.length_c   1.000
_cell.angle_alpha   90.00
_cell.angle_beta   90.00
_cell.angle_gamma   90.00
#
_symmetry.space_group_name_H-M   'P 1'
#
loop_
_entity.id
_entity.type
_entity.pdbx_description
1 polymer ?
#
loop_
_entity_poly.entity_id
_entity_poly.type
_entity_poly.pdbx_seq_one_letter_code
_entity_poly.pdbx_strand_id
1 'polypeptide(L)'
;MSSDDDRIWFPGNPWPDGHRIRTFVWGGLLDPEGAVRFAFELTSADYAADEPPESGTDDDDRPGSDFTSPPVWRNYHRCDISPSTGFVVGTPDEPLDFGALDGRTFRVDRLEDVADLEDDDVAFHLYLLGHDSVADHRVRFTAGASPFVFALEWDGRIALTYAGEEEFEHRFHARVGRARFRGFHVPDELDDEAADRMLTACVRDPARFRFSGEGGERRYLPAP
;
A
#
# COMPACT_ATOMS: atom_id res chain seq x y z
N MET A 1 13.07 1.90 8.56
CA MET A 1 12.67 1.72 9.95
C MET A 1 11.45 2.60 10.11
N SER A 2 10.28 1.99 10.28
CA SER A 2 9.08 2.71 10.67
C SER A 2 9.32 3.41 12.00
N SER A 3 8.66 4.53 12.22
CA SER A 3 8.65 5.16 13.55
C SER A 3 7.84 4.28 14.52
N ASP A 4 8.09 4.37 15.82
CA ASP A 4 7.32 3.62 16.84
C ASP A 4 5.79 3.92 16.79
N ASP A 5 5.39 4.96 16.06
CA ASP A 5 4.00 5.39 15.85
C ASP A 5 3.36 4.85 14.56
N ASP A 6 4.10 4.16 13.68
CA ASP A 6 3.54 3.65 12.42
C ASP A 6 2.66 2.42 12.70
N ARG A 7 1.38 2.50 12.32
CA ARG A 7 0.35 1.53 12.69
C ARG A 7 -0.68 1.32 11.60
N ILE A 8 -1.27 0.14 11.59
CA ILE A 8 -2.43 -0.24 10.79
C ILE A 8 -3.55 -0.71 11.72
N TRP A 9 -4.75 -0.19 11.52
CA TRP A 9 -5.94 -0.49 12.28
C TRP A 9 -6.96 -1.18 11.40
N PHE A 10 -7.70 -2.11 11.98
CA PHE A 10 -8.81 -2.80 11.35
C PHE A 10 -10.06 -2.61 12.22
N PRO A 11 -10.86 -1.56 11.98
CA PRO A 11 -12.01 -1.25 12.83
C PRO A 11 -12.95 -2.45 12.99
N GLY A 12 -13.28 -2.78 14.23
CA GLY A 12 -14.11 -3.94 14.57
C GLY A 12 -13.33 -5.23 14.82
N ASN A 13 -12.00 -5.24 14.64
CA ASN A 13 -11.18 -6.37 15.06
C ASN A 13 -10.89 -6.33 16.58
N PRO A 14 -10.23 -7.37 17.13
CA PRO A 14 -9.95 -7.42 18.57
C PRO A 14 -8.93 -6.42 19.11
N TRP A 15 -8.17 -5.71 18.26
CA TRP A 15 -7.10 -4.80 18.67
C TRP A 15 -7.47 -3.34 18.31
N PRO A 16 -8.17 -2.61 19.20
CA PRO A 16 -8.63 -1.26 18.90
C PRO A 16 -7.48 -0.25 18.66
N ASP A 17 -6.31 -0.51 19.26
CA ASP A 17 -5.11 0.31 19.08
C ASP A 17 -4.28 -0.06 17.83
N GLY A 18 -4.78 -1.01 17.04
CA GLY A 18 -4.15 -1.47 15.81
C GLY A 18 -2.84 -2.21 16.03
N HIS A 19 -2.22 -2.58 14.93
CA HIS A 19 -0.97 -3.33 14.87
C HIS A 19 0.17 -2.43 14.41
N ARG A 20 1.35 -2.58 15.00
CA ARG A 20 2.54 -1.88 14.52
C ARG A 20 2.86 -2.25 13.08
N ILE A 21 3.34 -1.31 12.28
CA ILE A 21 3.87 -1.59 10.95
C ILE A 21 5.35 -1.95 11.09
N ARG A 22 5.71 -3.19 10.72
CA ARG A 22 7.09 -3.68 10.78
C ARG A 22 7.91 -3.16 9.60
N THR A 23 7.35 -3.22 8.41
CA THR A 23 7.97 -2.74 7.18
C THR A 23 6.96 -1.99 6.33
N PHE A 24 7.42 -0.87 5.78
CA PHE A 24 6.73 -0.13 4.74
C PHE A 24 7.73 0.26 3.67
N VAL A 25 7.47 -0.13 2.43
CA VAL A 25 8.27 0.20 1.26
C VAL A 25 7.41 1.00 0.30
N TRP A 26 7.91 2.17 -0.10
CA TRP A 26 7.31 2.97 -1.15
C TRP A 26 8.28 3.05 -2.33
N GLY A 27 7.87 2.44 -3.44
CA GLY A 27 8.56 2.50 -4.72
C GLY A 27 7.66 3.08 -5.79
N GLY A 28 8.23 3.24 -6.97
CA GLY A 28 7.48 3.51 -8.18
C GLY A 28 7.77 2.47 -9.24
N LEU A 29 6.90 2.37 -10.22
CA LEU A 29 7.04 1.49 -11.37
C LEU A 29 6.96 2.35 -12.63
N LEU A 30 7.86 2.10 -13.56
CA LEU A 30 7.74 2.55 -14.93
C LEU A 30 6.76 1.60 -15.64
N ASP A 31 5.64 2.11 -16.14
CA ASP A 31 4.62 1.32 -16.82
C ASP A 31 4.85 1.35 -18.34
N PRO A 32 5.06 0.20 -19.02
CA PRO A 32 5.21 0.13 -20.47
C PRO A 32 4.08 0.81 -21.26
N GLU A 33 2.90 1.00 -20.66
CA GLU A 33 1.77 1.71 -21.26
C GLU A 33 1.92 3.26 -21.25
N GLY A 34 3.05 3.77 -20.75
CA GLY A 34 3.38 5.20 -20.83
C GLY A 34 3.00 6.00 -19.59
N ALA A 35 2.99 5.37 -18.42
CA ALA A 35 2.71 6.01 -17.14
C ALA A 35 3.80 5.73 -16.10
N VAL A 36 3.76 6.47 -15.00
CA VAL A 36 4.49 6.10 -13.77
C VAL A 36 3.51 5.83 -12.65
N ARG A 37 3.74 4.73 -11.94
CA ARG A 37 2.89 4.25 -10.85
C ARG A 37 3.62 4.32 -9.53
N PHE A 38 2.89 4.47 -8.44
CA PHE A 38 3.40 4.18 -7.10
C PHE A 38 3.00 2.77 -6.68
N ALA A 39 3.90 2.14 -5.94
CA ALA A 39 3.75 0.81 -5.38
C ALA A 39 4.09 0.87 -3.88
N PHE A 40 3.24 0.23 -3.07
CA PHE A 40 3.41 0.12 -1.63
C PHE A 40 3.45 -1.34 -1.21
N GLU A 41 4.40 -1.66 -0.35
CA GLU A 41 4.45 -2.93 0.37
C GLU A 41 4.39 -2.62 1.87
N LEU A 42 3.47 -3.26 2.57
CA LEU A 42 3.25 -3.09 4.01
C LEU A 42 3.20 -4.46 4.67
N THR A 43 3.94 -4.63 5.75
CA THR A 43 3.82 -5.80 6.63
C THR A 43 3.62 -5.32 8.06
N SER A 44 2.56 -5.82 8.72
CA SER A 44 2.36 -5.56 10.14
C SER A 44 3.30 -6.39 11.02
N ALA A 45 3.41 -6.03 12.29
CA ALA A 45 3.89 -6.91 13.32
C ALA A 45 2.97 -8.14 13.46
N ASP A 46 3.48 -9.16 14.14
CA ASP A 46 2.69 -10.33 14.49
C ASP A 46 1.51 -9.91 15.39
N TYR A 47 0.31 -10.39 15.11
CA TYR A 47 -0.88 -10.11 15.91
C TYR A 47 -0.75 -10.63 17.35
N ALA A 48 0.13 -11.60 17.60
CA ALA A 48 0.46 -12.08 18.94
C ALA A 48 1.45 -11.17 19.69
N ALA A 49 2.05 -10.17 19.03
CA ALA A 49 3.00 -9.25 19.66
C ALA A 49 2.34 -8.27 20.65
N ASP A 50 1.04 -8.00 20.46
CA ASP A 50 0.24 -7.12 21.30
C ASP A 50 -0.94 -7.95 21.86
N GLU A 51 -1.27 -7.81 23.15
CA GLU A 51 -2.45 -8.47 23.72
C GLU A 51 -3.70 -7.66 23.39
N PRO A 52 -4.79 -8.27 22.86
CA PRO A 52 -6.05 -7.58 22.77
C PRO A 52 -6.51 -7.24 24.20
N PRO A 53 -7.28 -6.16 24.42
CA PRO A 53 -7.89 -5.89 25.71
C PRO A 53 -8.61 -7.14 26.21
N GLU A 54 -8.57 -7.40 27.52
CA GLU A 54 -9.35 -8.46 28.14
C GLU A 54 -10.83 -8.20 27.84
N SER A 55 -11.33 -8.82 26.76
CA SER A 55 -12.75 -8.87 26.48
C SER A 55 -13.34 -9.67 27.63
N GLY A 56 -14.16 -9.01 28.46
CA GLY A 56 -14.95 -9.69 29.48
C GLY A 56 -15.57 -10.94 28.86
N THR A 57 -15.45 -12.06 29.55
CA THR A 57 -16.06 -13.32 29.17
C THR A 57 -17.58 -13.15 29.11
N ASP A 58 -18.10 -12.64 28.00
CA ASP A 58 -19.50 -12.84 27.65
C ASP A 58 -19.56 -14.12 26.83
N ASP A 59 -19.96 -15.14 27.57
CA ASP A 59 -20.55 -16.41 27.19
C ASP A 59 -21.80 -16.16 26.30
N ASP A 60 -21.65 -15.49 25.16
CA ASP A 60 -22.69 -15.43 24.13
C ASP A 60 -22.33 -16.50 23.08
N ASP A 61 -23.04 -17.63 23.14
CA ASP A 61 -23.04 -18.80 22.24
C ASP A 61 -23.36 -18.46 20.76
N ARG A 62 -23.09 -17.23 20.32
CA ARG A 62 -23.13 -16.85 18.91
C ARG A 62 -21.76 -17.11 18.32
N PRO A 63 -21.64 -17.83 17.19
CA PRO A 63 -20.40 -17.81 16.43
C PRO A 63 -20.13 -16.36 16.03
N GLY A 64 -19.21 -15.69 16.72
CA GLY A 64 -18.71 -14.39 16.28
C GLY A 64 -18.10 -14.55 14.89
N SER A 65 -18.23 -13.53 14.04
CA SER A 65 -17.54 -13.50 12.75
C SER A 65 -16.04 -13.79 12.92
N ASP A 66 -15.42 -14.45 11.96
CA ASP A 66 -13.98 -14.74 11.97
C ASP A 66 -13.15 -13.47 12.22
N PHE A 67 -13.62 -12.32 11.70
CA PHE A 67 -13.04 -11.00 11.91
C PHE A 67 -12.98 -10.54 13.38
N THR A 68 -13.88 -11.01 14.23
CA THR A 68 -13.94 -10.64 15.66
C THR A 68 -13.20 -11.61 16.58
N SER A 69 -12.61 -12.68 16.05
CA SER A 69 -12.03 -13.78 16.84
C SER A 69 -10.51 -13.66 16.99
N PRO A 70 -9.96 -13.33 18.18
CA PRO A 70 -8.51 -13.23 18.37
C PRO A 70 -7.73 -14.51 18.00
N PRO A 71 -8.21 -15.73 18.31
CA PRO A 71 -7.55 -16.96 17.86
C PRO A 71 -7.42 -17.08 16.34
N VAL A 72 -8.45 -16.64 15.59
CA VAL A 72 -8.42 -16.66 14.12
C VAL A 72 -7.33 -15.74 13.59
N TRP A 73 -7.30 -14.47 14.05
CA TRP A 73 -6.25 -13.53 13.66
C TRP A 73 -4.86 -14.10 13.94
N ARG A 74 -4.60 -14.57 15.17
CA ARG A 74 -3.30 -15.15 15.54
C ARG A 74 -2.86 -16.32 14.66
N ASN A 75 -3.80 -17.10 14.13
CA ASN A 75 -3.50 -18.20 13.20
C ASN A 75 -2.95 -17.70 11.85
N TYR A 76 -3.31 -16.50 11.42
CA TYR A 76 -2.80 -15.87 10.19
C TYR A 76 -1.57 -14.99 10.43
N HIS A 77 -1.13 -14.87 11.68
CA HIS A 77 0.12 -14.24 12.13
C HIS A 77 0.23 -12.74 11.92
N ARG A 78 0.01 -12.21 10.71
CA ARG A 78 0.20 -10.78 10.40
C ARG A 78 -0.54 -10.38 9.13
N CYS A 79 -0.65 -9.08 8.91
CA CYS A 79 -1.13 -8.50 7.67
C CYS A 79 0.04 -8.26 6.72
N ASP A 80 -0.13 -8.62 5.45
CA ASP A 80 0.73 -8.22 4.34
C ASP A 80 -0.14 -7.54 3.25
N ILE A 81 0.24 -6.35 2.80
CA ILE A 81 -0.33 -5.69 1.61
C ILE A 81 0.81 -5.52 0.61
N SER A 82 0.66 -6.08 -0.59
CA SER A 82 1.69 -6.05 -1.63
C SER A 82 1.15 -5.39 -2.90
N PRO A 83 2.00 -4.69 -3.67
CA PRO A 83 1.57 -4.13 -4.94
C PRO A 83 1.37 -5.26 -5.96
N SER A 84 0.32 -5.16 -6.77
CA SER A 84 0.23 -5.86 -8.06
C SER A 84 0.64 -4.87 -9.16
N THR A 85 -0.30 -4.08 -9.68
CA THR A 85 0.01 -3.04 -10.68
C THR A 85 0.43 -1.71 -10.05
N GLY A 86 0.13 -1.49 -8.77
CA GLY A 86 0.23 -0.18 -8.15
C GLY A 86 -0.77 0.82 -8.76
N PHE A 87 -0.57 2.12 -8.57
CA PHE A 87 -1.52 3.13 -9.05
C PHE A 87 -0.85 4.28 -9.78
N VAL A 88 -1.47 4.76 -10.85
CA VAL A 88 -0.96 5.84 -11.70
C VAL A 88 -0.85 7.15 -10.93
N VAL A 89 0.32 7.77 -11.01
CA VAL A 89 0.62 9.05 -10.35
C VAL A 89 1.24 10.09 -11.27
N GLY A 90 1.62 9.69 -12.48
CA GLY A 90 2.10 10.60 -13.52
C GLY A 90 1.90 10.02 -14.90
N THR A 91 1.54 10.89 -15.84
CA THR A 91 1.44 10.63 -17.28
C THR A 91 2.14 11.77 -18.04
N PRO A 92 2.34 11.67 -19.37
CA PRO A 92 2.89 12.78 -20.14
C PRO A 92 2.04 14.06 -20.07
N ASP A 93 0.71 13.90 -19.97
CA ASP A 93 -0.23 15.03 -19.90
C ASP A 93 -0.35 15.61 -18.48
N GLU A 94 -0.20 14.77 -17.46
CA GLU A 94 -0.15 15.17 -16.05
C GLU A 94 1.09 14.56 -15.36
N PRO A 95 2.28 15.16 -15.52
CA PRO A 95 3.50 14.62 -14.94
C PRO A 95 3.47 14.63 -13.41
N LEU A 96 4.05 13.60 -12.80
CA LEU A 96 4.22 13.50 -11.36
C LEU A 96 5.12 14.65 -10.84
N ASP A 97 4.53 15.46 -9.98
CA ASP A 97 5.21 16.52 -9.26
C ASP A 97 5.30 16.16 -7.77
N PHE A 98 6.49 15.77 -7.32
CA PHE A 98 6.75 15.47 -5.90
C PHE A 98 6.55 16.70 -5.00
N GLY A 99 6.73 17.92 -5.52
CA GLY A 99 6.47 19.17 -4.80
C GLY A 99 4.98 19.43 -4.57
N ALA A 100 4.11 18.80 -5.36
CA ALA A 100 2.66 18.89 -5.24
C ALA A 100 2.01 17.70 -4.52
N LEU A 101 2.81 16.80 -3.91
CA LEU A 101 2.26 15.66 -3.15
C LEU A 101 1.69 16.06 -1.79
N ASP A 102 2.18 17.14 -1.17
CA ASP A 102 1.66 17.56 0.13
C ASP A 102 0.16 17.88 0.06
N GLY A 103 -0.64 17.19 0.87
CA GLY A 103 -2.08 17.29 0.89
C GLY A 103 -2.80 16.58 -0.26
N ARG A 104 -2.07 16.04 -1.25
CA ARG A 104 -2.65 15.29 -2.36
C ARG A 104 -3.26 13.99 -1.87
N THR A 105 -4.38 13.60 -2.47
CA THR A 105 -5.07 12.35 -2.17
C THR A 105 -5.34 11.60 -3.46
N PHE A 106 -4.96 10.33 -3.50
CA PHE A 106 -5.24 9.40 -4.59
C PHE A 106 -6.42 8.50 -4.20
N ARG A 107 -7.29 8.24 -5.16
CA ARG A 107 -8.41 7.30 -5.09
C ARG A 107 -8.10 6.19 -6.07
N VAL A 108 -7.98 4.95 -5.60
CA VAL A 108 -7.53 3.80 -6.38
C VAL A 108 -8.52 2.66 -6.18
N ASP A 109 -8.78 1.90 -7.25
CA ASP A 109 -9.69 0.74 -7.28
C ASP A 109 -11.04 1.04 -6.61
N ARG A 110 -11.77 2.03 -7.14
CA ARG A 110 -13.03 2.45 -6.52
C ARG A 110 -14.05 1.31 -6.56
N LEU A 111 -14.94 1.24 -5.56
CA LEU A 111 -15.94 0.18 -5.49
C LEU A 111 -16.85 0.12 -6.71
N GLU A 112 -17.15 1.27 -7.33
CA GLU A 112 -17.96 1.29 -8.55
C GLU A 112 -17.26 0.64 -9.76
N ASP A 113 -15.94 0.52 -9.72
CA ASP A 113 -15.10 0.02 -10.83
C ASP A 113 -14.52 -1.38 -10.53
N VAL A 114 -14.49 -1.82 -9.26
CA VAL A 114 -13.79 -3.05 -8.84
C VAL A 114 -14.36 -4.33 -9.46
N ALA A 115 -15.66 -4.34 -9.80
CA ALA A 115 -16.30 -5.49 -10.43
C ALA A 115 -15.84 -5.73 -11.88
N ASP A 116 -15.23 -4.71 -12.51
CA ASP A 116 -14.72 -4.77 -13.88
C ASP A 116 -13.20 -5.07 -13.92
N LEU A 117 -12.53 -5.15 -12.75
CA LEU A 117 -11.10 -5.46 -12.67
C LEU A 117 -10.88 -6.98 -12.64
N GLU A 118 -9.91 -7.45 -13.42
CA GLU A 118 -9.38 -8.80 -13.23
C GLU A 118 -8.46 -8.84 -12.00
N ASP A 119 -8.23 -10.03 -11.44
CA ASP A 119 -7.38 -10.20 -10.25
C ASP A 119 -5.97 -9.61 -10.44
N ASP A 120 -5.43 -9.64 -11.66
CA ASP A 120 -4.10 -9.12 -11.97
C ASP A 120 -4.10 -7.60 -12.22
N ASP A 121 -5.26 -6.96 -12.39
CA ASP A 121 -5.38 -5.53 -12.69
C ASP A 121 -5.44 -4.64 -11.44
N VAL A 122 -5.80 -5.22 -10.28
CA VAL A 122 -5.89 -4.47 -9.01
C VAL A 122 -4.56 -3.84 -8.64
N ALA A 123 -4.60 -2.72 -7.90
CA ALA A 123 -3.37 -2.06 -7.48
C ALA A 123 -2.63 -2.85 -6.40
N PHE A 124 -3.36 -3.57 -5.54
CA PHE A 124 -2.82 -4.26 -4.36
C PHE A 124 -3.49 -5.60 -4.09
N HIS A 125 -2.70 -6.54 -3.57
CA HIS A 125 -3.20 -7.76 -2.93
C HIS A 125 -3.11 -7.65 -1.41
N LEU A 126 -4.00 -8.35 -0.70
CA LEU A 126 -4.05 -8.41 0.75
C LEU A 126 -3.92 -9.85 1.25
N TYR A 127 -3.09 -10.02 2.27
CA TYR A 127 -3.12 -11.18 3.15
C TYR A 127 -3.48 -10.71 4.56
N LEU A 128 -4.68 -11.03 5.05
CA LEU A 128 -5.15 -10.61 6.38
C LEU A 128 -5.56 -11.80 7.24
N LEU A 129 -6.63 -12.48 6.83
CA LEU A 129 -7.15 -13.73 7.39
C LEU A 129 -7.15 -14.84 6.32
N GLY A 130 -6.18 -14.77 5.41
CA GLY A 130 -6.14 -15.50 4.16
C GLY A 130 -5.80 -14.57 3.00
N HIS A 131 -5.91 -15.07 1.77
CA HIS A 131 -5.80 -14.24 0.56
C HIS A 131 -7.12 -13.52 0.33
N ASP A 132 -7.25 -12.35 0.95
CA ASP A 132 -8.47 -11.55 0.96
C ASP A 132 -8.41 -10.43 -0.10
N SER A 133 -9.56 -9.89 -0.47
CA SER A 133 -9.65 -8.83 -1.48
C SER A 133 -9.61 -7.46 -0.82
N VAL A 134 -8.95 -6.50 -1.48
CA VAL A 134 -8.81 -5.12 -1.00
C VAL A 134 -9.06 -4.11 -2.13
N ALA A 135 -9.80 -3.04 -1.84
CA ALA A 135 -10.18 -2.01 -2.81
C ALA A 135 -10.53 -0.67 -2.11
N ASP A 136 -11.05 0.30 -2.87
CA ASP A 136 -11.46 1.65 -2.46
C ASP A 136 -10.36 2.36 -1.67
N HIS A 137 -9.14 2.29 -2.19
CA HIS A 137 -8.01 2.85 -1.50
C HIS A 137 -8.05 4.37 -1.56
N ARG A 138 -7.73 4.98 -0.42
CA ARG A 138 -7.49 6.41 -0.29
C ARG A 138 -6.12 6.64 0.29
N VAL A 139 -5.21 7.15 -0.52
CA VAL A 139 -3.82 7.42 -0.13
C VAL A 139 -3.62 8.92 -0.06
N ARG A 140 -3.40 9.45 1.14
CA ARG A 140 -3.14 10.88 1.38
C ARG A 140 -1.70 11.09 1.80
N PHE A 141 -1.00 11.94 1.06
CA PHE A 141 0.33 12.38 1.41
C PHE A 141 0.26 13.66 2.24
N THR A 142 1.17 13.81 3.19
CA THR A 142 1.38 15.04 3.97
C THR A 142 2.86 15.37 4.01
N ALA A 143 3.17 16.66 4.05
CA ALA A 143 4.54 17.19 4.03
C ALA A 143 5.45 16.39 4.97
N GLY A 144 6.49 15.79 4.41
CA GLY A 144 7.52 15.15 5.22
C GLY A 144 8.73 16.04 5.45
N ALA A 145 9.70 15.47 6.16
CA ALA A 145 10.86 16.18 6.69
C ALA A 145 11.93 16.54 5.63
N SER A 146 11.85 15.98 4.42
CA SER A 146 12.83 16.19 3.34
C SER A 146 12.22 15.85 1.98
N PRO A 147 12.86 16.21 0.86
CA PRO A 147 12.41 15.75 -0.44
C PRO A 147 12.34 14.22 -0.50
N PHE A 148 11.31 13.69 -1.18
CA PHE A 148 11.04 12.25 -1.32
C PHE A 148 10.79 11.50 -0.01
N VAL A 149 10.54 12.23 1.09
CA VAL A 149 10.12 11.66 2.36
C VAL A 149 8.81 12.33 2.76
N PHE A 150 7.78 11.53 3.02
CA PHE A 150 6.44 11.99 3.33
C PHE A 150 5.87 11.20 4.49
N ALA A 151 4.95 11.81 5.23
CA ALA A 151 4.00 11.04 6.02
C ALA A 151 2.81 10.68 5.12
N LEU A 152 2.21 9.52 5.34
CA LEU A 152 1.03 9.08 4.60
C LEU A 152 -0.03 8.49 5.52
N GLU A 153 -1.27 8.71 5.11
CA GLU A 153 -2.46 8.01 5.58
C GLU A 153 -2.99 7.18 4.42
N TRP A 154 -3.29 5.91 4.68
CA TRP A 154 -3.78 4.98 3.67
C TRP A 154 -4.97 4.22 4.23
N ASP A 155 -6.14 4.48 3.65
CA ASP A 155 -7.36 3.74 3.94
C ASP A 155 -7.65 2.76 2.79
N GLY A 156 -8.37 1.69 3.10
CA GLY A 156 -8.99 0.82 2.11
C GLY A 156 -10.09 -0.02 2.72
N ARG A 157 -10.83 -0.70 1.85
CA ARG A 157 -11.88 -1.65 2.23
C ARG A 157 -11.47 -3.07 1.90
N ILE A 158 -12.04 -4.00 2.65
CA ILE A 158 -11.66 -5.41 2.65
C ILE A 158 -12.91 -6.26 2.53
N ALA A 159 -12.86 -7.27 1.68
CA ALA A 159 -13.81 -8.38 1.66
C ALA A 159 -13.04 -9.66 2.07
N LEU A 160 -13.58 -10.45 3.00
CA LEU A 160 -12.95 -11.69 3.45
C LEU A 160 -13.21 -12.82 2.43
N THR A 161 -12.72 -12.64 1.21
CA THR A 161 -12.95 -13.55 0.09
C THR A 161 -12.37 -14.94 0.34
N TYR A 162 -11.33 -15.05 1.18
CA TYR A 162 -10.82 -16.35 1.61
C TYR A 162 -11.85 -17.15 2.43
N ALA A 163 -12.71 -16.45 3.19
CA ALA A 163 -13.83 -17.03 3.93
C ALA A 163 -15.12 -17.12 3.09
N GLY A 164 -15.09 -16.69 1.82
CA GLY A 164 -16.23 -16.68 0.90
C GLY A 164 -17.12 -15.43 0.99
N GLU A 165 -16.65 -14.35 1.64
CA GLU A 165 -17.34 -13.06 1.66
C GLU A 165 -16.93 -12.19 0.47
N GLU A 166 -17.91 -11.75 -0.33
CA GLU A 166 -17.67 -10.94 -1.52
C GLU A 166 -17.88 -9.43 -1.28
N GLU A 167 -18.51 -9.06 -0.17
CA GLU A 167 -18.82 -7.67 0.15
C GLU A 167 -17.66 -6.98 0.89
N PHE A 168 -17.30 -5.77 0.45
CA PHE A 168 -16.25 -4.93 1.05
C PHE A 168 -16.73 -4.25 2.35
N GLU A 169 -17.15 -5.05 3.33
CA GLU A 169 -17.70 -4.60 4.61
C GLU A 169 -16.64 -4.12 5.60
N HIS A 170 -15.45 -4.73 5.55
CA HIS A 170 -14.34 -4.44 6.45
C HIS A 170 -13.46 -3.31 5.93
N ARG A 171 -12.61 -2.77 6.81
CA ARG A 171 -11.74 -1.64 6.48
C ARG A 171 -10.39 -1.77 7.14
N PHE A 172 -9.40 -1.10 6.55
CA PHE A 172 -8.19 -0.73 7.26
C PHE A 172 -7.95 0.77 7.19
N HIS A 173 -7.21 1.26 8.17
CA HIS A 173 -6.56 2.56 8.15
C HIS A 173 -5.08 2.33 8.49
N ALA A 174 -4.16 2.89 7.74
CA ALA A 174 -2.73 2.81 8.01
C ALA A 174 -2.12 4.21 8.06
N ARG A 175 -1.21 4.41 9.01
CA ARG A 175 -0.45 5.65 9.17
C ARG A 175 1.04 5.32 9.18
N VAL A 176 1.77 5.97 8.27
CA VAL A 176 3.24 5.90 8.22
C VAL A 176 3.77 7.32 8.35
N GLY A 177 4.46 7.60 9.46
CA GLY A 177 4.97 8.95 9.76
C GLY A 177 6.18 9.33 8.89
N ARG A 178 6.90 8.35 8.33
CA ARG A 178 8.09 8.60 7.50
C ARG A 178 8.30 7.55 6.41
N ALA A 179 7.55 7.67 5.33
CA ALA A 179 7.80 6.90 4.11
C ALA A 179 8.86 7.58 3.24
N ARG A 180 9.89 6.82 2.86
CA ARG A 180 10.92 7.27 1.92
C ARG A 180 10.72 6.62 0.57
N PHE A 181 10.57 7.41 -0.48
CA PHE A 181 10.51 6.91 -1.85
C PHE A 181 11.83 6.26 -2.23
N ARG A 182 11.76 5.04 -2.78
CA ARG A 182 12.92 4.22 -3.13
C ARG A 182 13.37 4.34 -4.58
N GLY A 183 12.62 5.07 -5.40
CA GLY A 183 12.88 5.21 -6.82
C GLY A 183 11.89 4.43 -7.68
N PHE A 184 12.08 4.52 -9.00
CA PHE A 184 11.26 3.81 -9.98
C PHE A 184 11.97 2.54 -10.44
N HIS A 185 11.30 1.40 -10.39
CA HIS A 185 11.74 0.18 -11.05
C HIS A 185 11.49 0.27 -12.56
N VAL A 186 12.46 -0.21 -13.34
CA VAL A 186 12.39 -0.29 -14.80
C VAL A 186 12.10 -1.75 -15.17
N PRO A 187 10.91 -2.06 -15.69
CA PRO A 187 10.53 -3.42 -16.03
C PRO A 187 11.32 -3.91 -17.27
N ASP A 188 11.38 -5.23 -17.45
CA ASP A 188 12.20 -5.87 -18.49
C ASP A 188 11.74 -5.55 -19.92
N GLU A 189 10.48 -5.17 -20.07
CA GLU A 189 9.84 -4.74 -21.31
C GLU A 189 10.37 -3.40 -21.84
N LEU A 190 10.95 -2.58 -20.95
CA LEU A 190 11.52 -1.28 -21.34
C LEU A 190 13.04 -1.38 -21.46
N ASP A 191 13.58 -0.96 -22.60
CA ASP A 191 15.00 -0.64 -22.70
C ASP A 191 15.32 0.68 -21.99
N ASP A 192 16.62 0.92 -21.75
CA ASP A 192 17.07 2.07 -20.95
C ASP A 192 16.70 3.41 -21.62
N GLU A 193 16.63 3.47 -22.96
CA GLU A 193 16.26 4.69 -23.69
C GLU A 193 14.77 4.98 -23.57
N ALA A 194 13.92 3.95 -23.69
CA ALA A 194 12.49 4.05 -23.48
C ALA A 194 12.16 4.42 -22.03
N ALA A 195 12.86 3.83 -21.07
CA ALA A 195 12.75 4.16 -19.66
C ALA A 195 13.10 5.64 -19.39
N ASP A 196 14.17 6.15 -19.99
CA ASP A 196 14.59 7.55 -19.82
C ASP A 196 13.60 8.55 -20.45
N ARG A 197 13.13 8.24 -21.67
CA ARG A 197 12.07 9.03 -22.32
C ARG A 197 10.81 9.06 -21.47
N MET A 198 10.42 7.92 -20.89
CA MET A 198 9.20 7.82 -20.10
C MET A 198 9.32 8.57 -18.77
N LEU A 199 10.42 8.39 -18.03
CA LEU A 199 10.66 9.15 -16.81
C LEU A 199 10.64 10.65 -17.10
N THR A 200 11.29 11.08 -18.19
CA THR A 200 11.35 12.49 -18.60
C THR A 200 9.98 13.06 -18.95
N ALA A 201 9.12 12.26 -19.59
CA ALA A 201 7.77 12.68 -19.94
C ALA A 201 6.83 12.71 -18.72
N CYS A 202 6.95 11.74 -17.82
CA CYS A 202 5.95 11.49 -16.77
C CYS A 202 6.32 12.04 -15.39
N VAL A 203 7.53 12.58 -15.21
CA VAL A 203 7.99 13.16 -13.94
C VAL A 203 8.46 14.58 -14.18
N ARG A 204 7.99 15.54 -13.36
CA ARG A 204 8.25 16.97 -13.56
C ARG A 204 9.73 17.36 -13.47
N ASP A 205 10.46 16.76 -12.52
CA ASP A 205 11.87 17.01 -12.28
C ASP A 205 12.70 15.71 -12.43
N PRO A 206 12.81 15.14 -13.64
CA PRO A 206 13.42 13.82 -13.85
C PRO A 206 14.91 13.81 -13.53
N ALA A 207 15.58 14.97 -13.66
CA ALA A 207 16.99 15.16 -13.32
C ALA A 207 17.32 14.92 -11.83
N ARG A 208 16.30 14.82 -10.96
CA ARG A 208 16.45 14.44 -9.55
C ARG A 208 16.60 12.94 -9.35
N PHE A 209 16.60 12.15 -10.41
CA PHE A 209 16.79 10.71 -10.37
C PHE A 209 18.04 10.31 -11.15
N ARG A 210 18.68 9.24 -10.71
CA ARG A 210 19.82 8.64 -11.41
C ARG A 210 19.53 7.19 -11.69
N PHE A 211 19.77 6.79 -12.93
CA PHE A 211 19.68 5.39 -13.33
C PHE A 211 20.78 4.57 -12.63
N SER A 212 20.40 3.37 -12.18
CA SER A 212 21.28 2.34 -11.63
C SER A 212 20.83 0.98 -12.18
N GLY A 213 21.79 0.20 -12.66
CA GLY A 213 21.61 -1.20 -13.06
C GLY A 213 22.36 -2.18 -12.14
N GLU A 214 22.63 -1.79 -10.89
CA GLU A 214 23.39 -2.62 -9.96
C GLU A 214 22.63 -3.90 -9.58
N GLY A 215 23.35 -5.01 -9.48
CA GLY A 215 22.77 -6.30 -9.04
C GLY A 215 21.78 -6.93 -10.03
N GLY A 216 21.74 -6.46 -11.27
CA GLY A 216 20.80 -6.94 -12.29
C GLY A 216 19.42 -6.29 -12.22
N GLU A 217 19.22 -5.36 -11.28
CA GLU A 217 17.95 -4.63 -11.16
C GLU A 217 18.11 -3.20 -11.70
N ARG A 218 17.25 -2.82 -12.63
CA ARG A 218 17.25 -1.49 -13.27
C ARG A 218 16.30 -0.55 -12.55
N ARG A 219 16.82 0.56 -12.02
CA ARG A 219 16.05 1.53 -11.23
C ARG A 219 16.52 2.97 -11.44
N TYR A 220 15.58 3.90 -11.33
CA TYR A 220 15.85 5.33 -11.15
C TYR A 220 15.78 5.69 -9.68
N LEU A 221 16.92 5.96 -9.05
CA LEU A 221 17.02 6.26 -7.63
C LEU A 221 17.00 7.77 -7.38
N PRO A 222 16.34 8.27 -6.31
CA PRO A 222 16.42 9.67 -5.93
C PRO A 222 17.88 10.08 -5.69
N ALA A 223 18.33 11.11 -6.41
CA ALA A 223 19.61 11.74 -6.20
C ALA A 223 19.55 12.68 -4.97
N PRO A 224 20.64 12.76 -4.18
CA PRO A 224 20.74 13.72 -3.08
C PRO A 224 20.70 15.17 -3.56
#